data_AF-A0A7C2EX14-F1
#
_entry.id   AF-A0A7C2EX14-F1
#
_cell.length_a   1.000
_cell.length_b   1.000
_cell.length_c   1.000
_cell.angle_alpha   90.00
_cell.angle_beta   90.00
_cell.angle_gamma   90.00
#
_symmetry.space_group_name_H-M   'P 1'
#
loop_
_entity.id
_entity.type
_entity.pdbx_description
1 polymer ?
#
loop_
_entity_poly.entity_id
_entity_poly.type
_entity_poly.pdbx_seq_one_letter_code
_entity_poly.pdbx_strand_id
1 'polypeptide(L)'
;MGLWQEDFPAAGNSATPRMGAIEIGIALGLINLLFASFVGVQIRYLFGGASLVQVTPNLTYAEYARQGFGQLAAASLFVLPMLLLFDWLTDRECRAARRTFQVMAVVLIALLGVVMASAWHRLLLYQQAYGLTELRVYAAASLVWLGLTLLWFLATVLPGRRERFSFGATMLLVMVVFGLHLLNPDALIARVNLTRALQNKPLDVAYLTSLSADSLPVILEQLPRLPQSEQEIIRERLREHAVRTARGDWRNWNWSRAAGKQLLTRLLDARTRH
;
A
#
# COMPACT_ATOMS: atom_id res chain seq x y z
N MET A 1 72.06 -4.29 2.01
CA MET A 1 70.75 -4.77 2.50
C MET A 1 70.14 -3.63 3.28
N GLY A 2 69.15 -2.95 2.72
CA GLY A 2 68.49 -1.78 3.33
C GLY A 2 68.42 -0.57 2.40
N LEU A 3 67.29 0.12 2.48
CA LEU A 3 66.93 1.41 1.84
C LEU A 3 66.18 1.33 0.49
N TRP A 4 65.01 0.66 0.52
CA TRP A 4 63.83 1.10 -0.24
C TRP A 4 62.65 1.11 0.72
N GLN A 5 62.43 2.24 1.37
CA GLN A 5 61.22 2.51 2.15
C GLN A 5 60.53 3.64 1.41
N GLU A 6 59.69 3.26 0.43
CA GLU A 6 58.81 4.21 -0.23
C GLU A 6 57.71 4.57 0.74
N ASP A 7 57.81 5.77 1.31
CA ASP A 7 56.73 6.39 2.07
C ASP A 7 55.61 6.76 1.09
N PHE A 8 54.68 5.83 0.86
CA PHE A 8 53.43 6.14 0.20
C PHE A 8 52.66 7.14 1.08
N PRO A 9 52.29 8.33 0.58
CA PRO A 9 51.41 9.22 1.33
C PRO A 9 50.08 8.50 1.55
N ALA A 10 49.74 8.29 2.82
CA ALA A 10 48.44 7.77 3.23
C ALA A 10 47.36 8.60 2.54
N ALA A 11 46.54 7.93 1.71
CA ALA A 11 45.43 8.54 1.01
C ALA A 11 44.62 9.39 1.99
N GLY A 12 44.62 10.70 1.73
CA GLY A 12 43.94 11.69 2.56
C GLY A 12 42.49 11.30 2.80
N ASN A 13 42.07 11.47 4.04
CA ASN A 13 40.71 11.33 4.54
C ASN A 13 39.65 11.44 3.44
N SER A 14 38.93 10.35 3.18
CA SER A 14 37.62 10.42 2.56
C SER A 14 36.67 11.11 3.54
N ALA A 15 36.78 12.44 3.62
CA ALA A 15 35.87 13.29 4.34
C ALA A 15 34.50 13.13 3.68
N THR A 16 33.68 12.24 4.22
CA THR A 16 32.27 12.12 3.85
C THR A 16 31.67 13.53 3.95
N PRO A 17 30.98 14.03 2.91
CA PRO A 17 30.42 15.38 2.94
C PRO A 17 29.41 15.47 4.10
N ARG A 18 29.73 16.27 5.11
CA ARG A 18 28.86 16.53 6.27
C ARG A 18 28.18 17.88 6.09
N MET A 19 26.85 17.92 6.20
CA MET A 19 26.05 19.13 6.08
C MET A 19 25.80 19.75 7.47
N GLY A 20 25.90 21.08 7.53
CA GLY A 20 25.59 21.87 8.72
C GLY A 20 24.08 22.07 8.92
N ALA A 21 23.74 22.77 10.01
CA ALA A 21 22.36 23.01 10.39
C ALA A 21 21.57 23.87 9.38
N ILE A 22 22.26 24.78 8.70
CA ILE A 22 21.64 25.73 7.76
C ILE A 22 21.30 25.00 6.46
N GLU A 23 22.21 24.21 5.91
CA GLU A 23 22.00 23.46 4.67
C GLU A 23 20.85 22.46 4.83
N ILE A 24 20.84 21.71 5.92
CA ILE A 24 19.76 20.75 6.25
C ILE A 24 18.44 21.50 6.45
N GLY A 25 18.48 22.62 7.18
CA GLY A 25 17.30 23.43 7.47
C GLY A 25 16.66 23.97 6.19
N ILE A 26 17.45 24.47 5.24
CA ILE A 26 16.96 24.96 3.96
C ILE A 26 16.40 23.81 3.12
N ALA A 27 17.16 22.72 2.96
CA ALA A 27 16.76 21.61 2.09
C ALA A 27 15.47 20.93 2.60
N LEU A 28 15.44 20.50 3.87
CA LEU A 28 14.25 19.90 4.45
C LEU A 28 13.13 20.91 4.66
N GLY A 29 13.45 22.19 4.87
CA GLY A 29 12.47 23.27 4.97
C GLY A 29 11.68 23.45 3.68
N LEU A 30 12.34 23.48 2.52
CA LEU A 30 11.68 23.57 1.22
C LEU A 30 10.80 22.36 0.93
N ILE A 31 11.26 21.16 1.29
CA ILE A 31 10.47 19.92 1.14
C ILE A 31 9.24 19.95 2.06
N ASN A 32 9.41 20.36 3.32
CA ASN A 32 8.30 20.54 4.25
C ASN A 32 7.31 21.57 3.73
N LEU A 33 7.78 22.69 3.17
CA LEU A 33 6.92 23.71 2.58
C LEU A 33 6.12 23.16 1.40
N LEU A 34 6.75 22.36 0.54
CA LEU A 34 6.09 21.69 -0.58
C LEU A 34 4.98 20.75 -0.09
N PHE A 35 5.29 19.86 0.86
CA PHE A 35 4.31 18.93 1.44
C PHE A 35 3.21 19.67 2.21
N ALA A 36 3.54 20.71 2.97
CA ALA A 36 2.57 21.52 3.72
C ALA A 36 1.62 22.26 2.80
N SER A 37 2.12 22.84 1.71
CA SER A 37 1.29 23.49 0.68
C SER A 37 0.29 22.49 0.09
N PHE A 38 0.75 21.28 -0.21
CA PHE A 38 -0.11 20.21 -0.72
C PHE A 38 -1.16 19.76 0.29
N VAL A 39 -0.76 19.51 1.54
CA VAL A 39 -1.69 19.18 2.63
C VAL A 39 -2.72 20.29 2.83
N GLY A 40 -2.32 21.56 2.73
CA GLY A 40 -3.24 22.70 2.76
C GLY A 40 -4.31 22.63 1.67
N VAL A 41 -3.93 22.28 0.44
CA VAL A 41 -4.88 22.06 -0.66
C VAL A 41 -5.79 20.86 -0.38
N GLN A 42 -5.24 19.75 0.14
CA GLN A 42 -6.02 18.56 0.46
C GLN A 42 -7.06 18.80 1.56
N ILE A 43 -6.67 19.46 2.64
CA ILE A 43 -7.57 19.79 3.77
C ILE A 43 -8.70 20.70 3.26
N ARG A 44 -8.40 21.68 2.41
CA ARG A 44 -9.41 22.53 1.78
C ARG A 44 -10.38 21.74 0.89
N TYR A 45 -9.91 20.71 0.20
CA TYR A 45 -10.79 19.83 -0.57
C TYR A 45 -11.67 18.95 0.33
N LEU A 46 -11.09 18.42 1.42
CA LEU A 46 -11.78 17.51 2.33
C LEU A 46 -12.87 18.22 3.18
N PHE A 47 -12.62 19.47 3.60
CA PHE A 47 -13.52 20.24 4.46
C PHE A 47 -14.24 21.39 3.75
N GLY A 48 -13.70 21.92 2.64
CA GLY A 48 -14.27 23.07 1.90
C GLY A 48 -15.22 22.70 0.76
N GLY A 49 -15.41 21.40 0.48
CA GLY A 49 -16.33 20.92 -0.55
C GLY A 49 -17.82 21.21 -0.29
N ALA A 50 -18.20 21.63 0.92
CA ALA A 50 -19.58 22.01 1.24
C ALA A 50 -19.90 23.49 0.94
N SER A 51 -18.89 24.37 0.82
CA SER A 51 -19.11 25.82 0.70
C SER A 51 -18.56 26.46 -0.58
N LEU A 52 -17.82 25.72 -1.41
CA LEU A 52 -17.27 26.24 -2.69
C LEU A 52 -17.88 25.61 -3.95
N VAL A 53 -18.93 24.79 -3.83
CA VAL A 53 -19.58 24.09 -4.98
C VAL A 53 -20.87 24.78 -5.41
N GLN A 54 -20.87 26.11 -5.51
CA GLN A 54 -21.99 26.84 -6.11
C GLN A 54 -21.62 27.82 -7.23
N VAL A 55 -20.36 27.94 -7.65
CA VAL A 55 -20.03 28.85 -8.76
C VAL A 55 -19.01 28.21 -9.70
N THR A 56 -19.54 27.49 -10.70
CA THR A 56 -19.02 27.31 -12.08
C THR A 56 -19.07 25.85 -12.54
N PRO A 57 -19.90 25.51 -13.55
CA PRO A 57 -19.88 24.23 -14.22
C PRO A 57 -18.78 24.23 -15.29
N ASN A 58 -17.78 23.35 -15.16
CA ASN A 58 -17.11 22.66 -16.28
C ASN A 58 -15.89 21.89 -15.76
N LEU A 59 -16.10 20.59 -15.51
CA LEU A 59 -15.27 19.39 -15.75
C LEU A 59 -13.73 19.37 -15.63
N THR A 60 -13.01 20.48 -15.48
CA THR A 60 -11.53 20.47 -15.38
C THR A 60 -11.03 20.17 -13.95
N TYR A 61 -11.87 20.39 -12.93
CA TYR A 61 -11.47 20.21 -11.51
C TYR A 61 -11.37 18.73 -11.07
N ALA A 62 -12.18 17.83 -11.63
CA ALA A 62 -12.19 16.41 -11.25
C ALA A 62 -11.04 15.63 -11.93
N GLU A 63 -10.66 16.00 -13.16
CA GLU A 63 -9.47 15.48 -13.85
C GLU A 63 -8.18 15.87 -13.12
N TYR A 64 -8.07 17.12 -12.67
CA TYR A 64 -6.89 17.66 -11.98
C TYR A 64 -6.62 16.93 -10.64
N ALA A 65 -7.69 16.58 -9.91
CA ALA A 65 -7.59 15.84 -8.65
C ALA A 65 -7.19 14.36 -8.80
N ARG A 66 -7.32 13.77 -9.99
CA ARG A 66 -6.95 12.37 -10.27
C ARG A 66 -5.48 12.20 -10.66
N GLN A 67 -4.86 13.18 -11.33
CA GLN A 67 -3.46 13.08 -11.75
C GLN A 67 -2.44 13.49 -10.66
N GLY A 68 -2.69 14.57 -9.91
CA GLY A 68 -1.73 15.04 -8.89
C GLY A 68 -1.58 14.10 -7.68
N PHE A 69 -2.66 13.41 -7.29
CA PHE A 69 -2.68 12.54 -6.12
C PHE A 69 -1.76 11.30 -6.28
N GLY A 70 -1.81 10.64 -7.44
CA GLY A 70 -1.00 9.44 -7.69
C GLY A 70 0.50 9.76 -7.74
N GLN A 71 0.87 10.89 -8.33
CA GLN A 71 2.25 11.36 -8.40
C GLN A 71 2.81 11.67 -7.01
N LEU A 72 1.99 12.22 -6.11
CA LEU A 72 2.42 12.57 -4.75
C LEU A 72 2.40 11.37 -3.80
N ALA A 73 1.50 10.41 -4.00
CA ALA A 73 1.60 9.10 -3.34
C ALA A 73 2.90 8.38 -3.76
N ALA A 74 3.30 8.48 -5.03
CA ALA A 74 4.60 7.99 -5.48
C ALA A 74 5.77 8.81 -4.88
N ALA A 75 5.67 10.14 -4.81
CA ALA A 75 6.68 10.99 -4.17
C ALA A 75 6.86 10.67 -2.68
N SER A 76 5.77 10.33 -2.00
CA SER A 76 5.76 9.91 -0.60
C SER A 76 6.62 8.66 -0.34
N LEU A 77 6.72 7.76 -1.33
CA LEU A 77 7.58 6.58 -1.24
C LEU A 77 9.07 6.96 -1.14
N PHE A 78 9.47 8.07 -1.76
CA PHE A 78 10.86 8.56 -1.74
C PHE A 78 11.22 9.30 -0.45
N VAL A 79 10.24 9.69 0.38
CA VAL A 79 10.50 10.42 1.63
C VAL A 79 11.38 9.63 2.59
N LEU A 80 11.14 8.32 2.72
CA LEU A 80 11.90 7.49 3.65
C LEU A 80 13.38 7.30 3.22
N PRO A 81 13.71 6.90 1.97
CA PRO A 81 15.09 6.91 1.48
C PRO A 81 15.77 8.27 1.63
N MET A 82 15.05 9.35 1.34
CA MET A 82 15.55 10.71 1.45
C MET A 82 15.87 11.07 2.90
N LEU A 83 15.00 10.77 3.86
CA LEU A 83 15.27 10.99 5.29
C LEU A 83 16.48 10.19 5.79
N LEU A 84 16.68 8.96 5.29
CA LEU A 84 17.87 8.16 5.60
C LEU A 84 19.15 8.75 4.99
N LEU A 85 19.04 9.37 3.82
CA LEU A 85 20.15 10.08 3.17
C LEU A 85 20.51 11.35 3.94
N PHE A 86 19.53 12.17 4.32
CA PHE A 86 19.78 13.35 5.15
C PHE A 86 20.32 12.98 6.54
N ASP A 87 19.84 11.90 7.17
CA ASP A 87 20.44 11.39 8.41
C ASP A 87 21.91 10.97 8.20
N TRP A 88 22.26 10.42 7.04
CA TRP A 88 23.65 10.05 6.71
C TRP A 88 24.54 11.27 6.48
N LEU A 89 24.01 12.31 5.83
CA LEU A 89 24.72 13.56 5.54
C LEU A 89 24.82 14.51 6.75
N THR A 90 23.97 14.33 7.77
CA THR A 90 23.94 15.22 8.94
C THR A 90 25.19 15.07 9.81
N ASP A 91 25.86 16.18 10.10
CA ASP A 91 26.98 16.16 11.05
C ASP A 91 26.47 15.85 12.47
N ARG A 92 26.91 14.71 13.02
CA ARG A 92 26.45 14.20 14.31
C ARG A 92 27.10 14.90 15.50
N GLU A 93 28.27 15.50 15.30
CA GLU A 93 28.99 16.23 16.33
C GLU A 93 28.34 17.60 16.61
N CYS A 94 27.70 18.17 15.58
CA CYS A 94 26.94 19.41 15.71
C CYS A 94 25.54 19.16 16.28
N ARG A 95 25.35 19.50 17.56
CA ARG A 95 24.05 19.41 18.25
C ARG A 95 22.93 20.19 17.53
N ALA A 96 23.27 21.34 16.92
CA ALA A 96 22.32 22.15 16.19
C ALA A 96 21.83 21.45 14.92
N ALA A 97 22.76 20.91 14.11
CA ALA A 97 22.43 20.17 12.88
C ALA A 97 21.53 18.96 13.18
N ARG A 98 21.88 18.20 14.22
CA ARG A 98 21.07 17.06 14.68
C ARG A 98 19.65 17.47 15.11
N ARG A 99 19.50 18.54 15.91
CA ARG A 99 18.18 19.02 16.34
C ARG A 99 17.35 19.52 15.17
N THR A 100 17.93 20.29 14.26
CA THR A 100 17.25 20.77 13.06
C THR A 100 16.75 19.61 12.22
N PHE A 101 17.61 18.61 11.95
CA PHE A 101 17.22 17.39 11.25
C PHE A 101 16.05 16.69 11.93
N GLN A 102 16.12 16.45 13.25
CA GLN A 102 15.07 15.75 14.00
C GLN A 102 13.73 16.47 13.91
N VAL A 103 13.71 17.79 14.14
CA VAL A 103 12.47 18.58 14.06
C VAL A 103 11.91 18.54 12.65
N MET A 104 12.74 18.80 11.63
CA MET A 104 12.29 18.82 10.24
C MET A 104 11.81 17.45 9.75
N ALA A 105 12.45 16.36 10.19
CA ALA A 105 12.03 15.00 9.89
C ALA A 105 10.68 14.67 10.56
N VAL A 106 10.48 15.05 11.82
CA VAL A 106 9.20 14.85 12.51
C VAL A 106 8.07 15.62 11.83
N VAL A 107 8.32 16.87 11.43
CA VAL A 107 7.34 17.68 10.69
C VAL A 107 7.00 17.01 9.35
N LEU A 108 8.00 16.55 8.60
CA LEU A 108 7.79 15.89 7.31
C LEU A 108 6.97 14.61 7.46
N ILE A 109 7.27 13.81 8.49
CA ILE A 109 6.55 12.56 8.78
C ILE A 109 5.11 12.85 9.22
N ALA A 110 4.88 13.91 9.99
CA ALA A 110 3.53 14.34 10.35
C ALA A 110 2.72 14.75 9.11
N LEU A 111 3.29 15.57 8.22
CA LEU A 111 2.67 15.95 6.95
C LEU A 111 2.36 14.73 6.08
N LEU A 112 3.30 13.79 5.99
CA LEU A 112 3.11 12.53 5.27
C LEU A 112 1.99 11.69 5.91
N GLY A 113 1.88 11.66 7.23
CA GLY A 113 0.77 11.03 7.95
C GLY A 113 -0.60 11.58 7.55
N VAL A 114 -0.73 12.90 7.36
CA VAL A 114 -1.97 13.52 6.86
C VAL A 114 -2.29 13.06 5.44
N VAL A 115 -1.29 13.02 4.55
CA VAL A 115 -1.47 12.52 3.17
C VAL A 115 -1.90 11.05 3.17
N MET A 116 -1.30 10.22 4.02
CA MET A 116 -1.66 8.81 4.16
C MET A 116 -3.07 8.63 4.72
N ALA A 117 -3.49 9.43 5.70
CA ALA A 117 -4.85 9.41 6.23
C ALA A 117 -5.89 9.78 5.14
N SER A 118 -5.58 10.79 4.32
CA SER A 118 -6.38 11.19 3.16
C SER A 118 -6.48 10.06 2.12
N ALA A 119 -5.36 9.39 1.82
CA ALA A 119 -5.34 8.24 0.92
C ALA A 119 -6.17 7.06 1.45
N TRP A 120 -6.06 6.77 2.75
CA TRP A 120 -6.85 5.74 3.43
C TRP A 120 -8.36 6.05 3.36
N HIS A 121 -8.75 7.29 3.66
CA HIS A 121 -10.14 7.71 3.57
C HIS A 121 -10.71 7.54 2.15
N ARG A 122 -9.95 7.95 1.14
CA ARG A 122 -10.33 7.77 -0.27
C ARG A 122 -10.46 6.30 -0.64
N LEU A 123 -9.55 5.46 -0.15
CA LEU A 123 -9.60 4.01 -0.37
C LEU A 123 -10.87 3.40 0.25
N LEU A 124 -11.26 3.84 1.45
CA LEU A 124 -12.50 3.43 2.10
C LEU A 124 -13.74 3.87 1.31
N LEU A 125 -13.77 5.10 0.80
CA LEU A 125 -14.88 5.59 -0.04
C LEU A 125 -15.02 4.74 -1.32
N TYR A 126 -13.91 4.47 -2.01
CA TYR A 126 -13.94 3.61 -3.19
C TYR A 126 -14.33 2.19 -2.86
N GLN A 127 -13.85 1.65 -1.73
CA GLN A 127 -14.26 0.34 -1.27
C GLN A 127 -15.77 0.33 -1.05
N GLN A 128 -16.34 1.30 -0.34
CA GLN A 128 -17.78 1.38 -0.06
C GLN A 128 -18.64 1.47 -1.33
N ALA A 129 -18.16 2.17 -2.36
CA ALA A 129 -18.84 2.28 -3.64
C ALA A 129 -18.74 0.99 -4.47
N TYR A 130 -17.53 0.51 -4.75
CA TYR A 130 -17.30 -0.47 -5.83
C TYR A 130 -17.02 -1.90 -5.37
N GLY A 131 -16.54 -2.11 -4.15
CA GLY A 131 -16.09 -3.43 -3.72
C GLY A 131 -14.67 -3.40 -3.21
N LEU A 132 -14.30 -4.44 -2.49
CA LEU A 132 -12.90 -4.73 -2.25
C LEU A 132 -12.32 -5.40 -3.51
N THR A 133 -11.09 -5.02 -3.87
CA THR A 133 -10.32 -5.64 -4.95
C THR A 133 -8.90 -5.86 -4.49
N GLU A 134 -8.14 -6.72 -5.19
CA GLU A 134 -6.72 -6.98 -4.93
C GLU A 134 -5.91 -5.69 -4.85
N LEU A 135 -6.06 -4.80 -5.85
CA LEU A 135 -5.34 -3.53 -5.88
C LEU A 135 -5.60 -2.69 -4.60
N ARG A 136 -6.84 -2.69 -4.10
CA ARG A 136 -7.21 -1.94 -2.89
C ARG A 136 -6.66 -2.58 -1.63
N VAL A 137 -6.63 -3.92 -1.56
CA VAL A 137 -6.01 -4.67 -0.45
C VAL A 137 -4.50 -4.39 -0.40
N TYR A 138 -3.81 -4.50 -1.54
CA TYR A 138 -2.37 -4.21 -1.60
C TYR A 138 -2.05 -2.74 -1.34
N ALA A 139 -2.88 -1.81 -1.81
CA ALA A 139 -2.75 -0.40 -1.46
C ALA A 139 -2.92 -0.15 0.06
N ALA A 140 -3.93 -0.75 0.69
CA ALA A 140 -4.13 -0.67 2.14
C ALA A 140 -2.92 -1.24 2.91
N ALA A 141 -2.47 -2.44 2.53
CA ALA A 141 -1.31 -3.08 3.15
C ALA A 141 -0.04 -2.24 3.01
N SER A 142 0.15 -1.62 1.84
CA SER A 142 1.28 -0.72 1.60
C SER A 142 1.24 0.52 2.48
N LEU A 143 0.05 1.11 2.69
CA LEU A 143 -0.15 2.24 3.62
C LEU A 143 0.16 1.83 5.07
N VAL A 144 -0.30 0.65 5.50
CA VAL A 144 0.01 0.12 6.84
C VAL A 144 1.51 -0.11 7.01
N TRP A 145 2.14 -0.79 6.05
CA TRP A 145 3.58 -1.03 6.07
C TRP A 145 4.40 0.26 6.12
N LEU A 146 4.06 1.24 5.27
CA LEU A 146 4.74 2.53 5.25
C LEU A 146 4.56 3.25 6.59
N GLY A 147 3.36 3.23 7.16
CA GLY A 147 3.08 3.87 8.45
C GLY A 147 3.88 3.25 9.58
N LEU A 148 3.92 1.92 9.66
CA LEU A 148 4.74 1.19 10.62
C LEU A 148 6.24 1.49 10.44
N THR A 149 6.70 1.57 9.19
CA THR A 149 8.11 1.87 8.88
C THR A 149 8.49 3.30 9.28
N LEU A 150 7.59 4.28 9.10
CA LEU A 150 7.80 5.67 9.56
C LEU A 150 7.82 5.76 11.09
N LEU A 151 6.91 5.06 11.78
CA LEU A 151 6.92 4.99 13.24
C LEU A 151 8.21 4.33 13.75
N TRP A 152 8.67 3.27 13.08
CA TRP A 152 9.95 2.62 13.38
C TRP A 152 11.14 3.55 13.14
N PHE A 153 11.11 4.35 12.06
CA PHE A 153 12.10 5.39 11.79
C PHE A 153 12.16 6.41 12.94
N LEU A 154 11.01 6.92 13.41
CA LEU A 154 10.93 7.80 14.57
C LEU A 154 11.56 7.17 15.82
N ALA A 155 11.26 5.89 16.06
CA ALA A 155 11.72 5.16 17.25
C ALA A 155 13.21 4.78 17.23
N THR A 156 13.82 4.65 16.06
CA THR A 156 15.19 4.13 15.92
C THR A 156 16.19 5.18 15.45
N VAL A 157 15.88 5.92 14.39
CA VAL A 157 16.81 6.85 13.75
C VAL A 157 16.94 8.13 14.57
N LEU A 158 15.83 8.72 15.04
CA LEU A 158 15.89 9.97 15.82
C LEU A 158 16.69 9.82 17.13
N PRO A 159 16.54 8.73 17.92
CA PRO A 159 17.38 8.51 19.10
C PRO A 159 18.85 8.19 18.80
N GLY A 160 19.21 7.90 17.54
CA GLY A 160 20.57 7.60 17.11
C GLY A 160 20.92 6.11 17.00
N ARG A 161 19.93 5.21 17.02
CA ARG A 161 20.10 3.74 16.94
C ARG A 161 19.88 3.22 15.51
N ARG A 162 20.53 3.85 14.53
CA ARG A 162 20.28 3.60 13.09
C ARG A 162 20.61 2.16 12.67
N GLU A 163 21.58 1.49 13.29
CA GLU A 163 21.89 0.08 12.98
C GLU A 163 20.69 -0.86 13.11
N ARG A 164 19.69 -0.53 13.93
CA ARG A 164 18.46 -1.33 14.10
C ARG A 164 17.37 -1.01 13.07
N PHE A 165 17.50 0.10 12.33
CA PHE A 165 16.49 0.52 11.38
C PHE A 165 16.35 -0.47 10.23
N SER A 166 17.44 -0.81 9.55
CA SER A 166 17.40 -1.70 8.36
C SER A 166 16.79 -3.06 8.70
N PHE A 167 17.22 -3.68 9.79
CA PHE A 167 16.67 -4.96 10.22
C PHE A 167 15.17 -4.87 10.57
N GLY A 168 14.76 -3.84 11.32
CA GLY A 168 13.36 -3.67 11.69
C GLY A 168 12.46 -3.33 10.50
N ALA A 169 12.91 -2.48 9.58
CA ALA A 169 12.15 -2.14 8.36
C ALA A 169 11.95 -3.38 7.47
N THR A 170 12.98 -4.21 7.30
CA THR A 170 12.86 -5.48 6.57
C THR A 170 11.92 -6.45 7.28
N MET A 171 12.00 -6.57 8.62
CA MET A 171 11.08 -7.43 9.36
C MET A 171 9.63 -6.96 9.30
N LEU A 172 9.38 -5.64 9.30
CA LEU A 172 8.04 -5.09 9.09
C LEU A 172 7.51 -5.43 7.69
N LEU A 173 8.35 -5.35 6.66
CA LEU A 173 7.96 -5.76 5.31
C LEU A 173 7.59 -7.25 5.27
N VAL A 174 8.45 -8.11 5.81
CA VAL A 174 8.20 -9.55 5.87
C VAL A 174 6.92 -9.85 6.65
N MET A 175 6.70 -9.20 7.79
CA MET A 175 5.51 -9.37 8.60
C MET A 175 4.23 -8.99 7.86
N VAL A 176 4.23 -7.88 7.11
CA VAL A 176 3.07 -7.44 6.33
C VAL A 176 2.81 -8.40 5.16
N VAL A 177 3.85 -8.81 4.43
CA VAL A 177 3.72 -9.76 3.31
C VAL A 177 3.23 -11.12 3.81
N PHE A 178 3.81 -11.62 4.90
CA PHE A 178 3.38 -12.87 5.51
C PHE A 178 1.96 -12.79 6.06
N GLY A 179 1.61 -11.67 6.70
CA GLY A 179 0.24 -11.40 7.15
C GLY A 179 -0.76 -11.40 6.00
N LEU A 180 -0.42 -10.79 4.86
CA LEU A 180 -1.26 -10.86 3.65
C LEU A 180 -1.43 -12.29 3.15
N HIS A 181 -0.35 -13.09 3.11
CA HIS A 181 -0.44 -14.49 2.73
C HIS A 181 -1.34 -15.31 3.67
N LEU A 182 -1.23 -15.10 4.98
CA LEU A 182 -2.06 -15.78 5.98
C LEU A 182 -3.54 -15.40 5.88
N LEU A 183 -3.83 -14.14 5.57
CA LEU A 183 -5.20 -13.65 5.45
C LEU A 183 -5.92 -14.19 4.20
N ASN A 184 -5.18 -14.72 3.21
CA ASN A 184 -5.69 -15.17 1.93
C ASN A 184 -6.54 -14.07 1.25
N PRO A 185 -5.89 -13.13 0.52
CA PRO A 185 -6.55 -11.92 0.04
C PRO A 185 -7.79 -12.23 -0.80
N ASP A 186 -7.77 -13.31 -1.57
CA ASP A 186 -8.88 -13.72 -2.43
C ASP A 186 -10.10 -14.17 -1.62
N ALA A 187 -9.88 -14.95 -0.56
CA ALA A 187 -10.94 -15.36 0.35
C ALA A 187 -11.52 -14.16 1.12
N LEU A 188 -10.67 -13.21 1.54
CA LEU A 188 -11.09 -11.96 2.18
C LEU A 188 -11.94 -11.10 1.23
N ILE A 189 -11.48 -10.91 -0.01
CA ILE A 189 -12.18 -10.14 -1.05
C ILE A 189 -13.54 -10.75 -1.33
N ALA A 190 -13.61 -12.08 -1.53
CA ALA A 190 -14.86 -12.78 -1.75
C ALA A 190 -15.83 -12.58 -0.58
N ARG A 191 -15.36 -12.78 0.66
CA ARG A 191 -16.20 -12.61 1.87
C ARG A 191 -16.78 -11.20 1.97
N VAL A 192 -15.95 -10.16 1.79
CA VAL A 192 -16.38 -8.77 1.91
C VAL A 192 -17.37 -8.40 0.82
N ASN A 193 -17.12 -8.81 -0.43
CA ASN A 193 -18.00 -8.48 -1.56
C ASN A 193 -19.33 -9.24 -1.48
N LEU A 194 -19.32 -10.52 -1.09
CA LEU A 194 -20.55 -11.30 -0.90
C LEU A 194 -21.38 -10.78 0.28
N THR A 195 -20.75 -10.42 1.40
CA THR A 195 -21.46 -9.79 2.54
C THR A 195 -22.14 -8.48 2.13
N ARG A 196 -21.53 -7.74 1.20
CA ARG A 196 -22.14 -6.53 0.64
C ARG A 196 -23.28 -6.82 -0.33
N ALA A 197 -23.19 -7.87 -1.12
CA ALA A 197 -24.28 -8.29 -1.99
C ALA A 197 -25.53 -8.65 -1.16
N LEU A 198 -25.35 -9.27 0.01
CA LEU A 198 -26.44 -9.51 0.98
C LEU A 198 -27.09 -8.21 1.51
N GLN A 199 -26.40 -7.07 1.42
CA GLN A 199 -26.91 -5.74 1.76
C GLN A 199 -27.48 -5.00 0.54
N ASN A 200 -27.82 -5.71 -0.55
CA ASN A 200 -28.32 -5.15 -1.81
C ASN A 200 -27.38 -4.15 -2.48
N LYS A 201 -26.06 -4.27 -2.25
CA LYS A 201 -25.05 -3.47 -2.96
C LYS A 201 -24.64 -4.20 -4.25
N PRO A 202 -24.26 -3.47 -5.32
CA PRO A 202 -23.88 -4.08 -6.59
C PRO A 202 -22.69 -5.03 -6.40
N LEU A 203 -22.83 -6.25 -6.94
CA LEU A 203 -21.81 -7.28 -6.95
C LEU A 203 -21.22 -7.42 -8.36
N ASP A 204 -19.91 -7.28 -8.47
CA ASP A 204 -19.20 -7.62 -9.71
C ASP A 204 -18.95 -9.13 -9.74
N VAL A 205 -19.89 -9.86 -10.35
CA VAL A 205 -19.82 -11.32 -10.48
C VAL A 205 -18.66 -11.75 -11.38
N ALA A 206 -18.32 -10.95 -12.40
CA ALA A 206 -17.20 -11.26 -13.29
C ALA A 206 -15.87 -11.17 -12.53
N TYR A 207 -15.69 -10.14 -11.70
CA TYR A 207 -14.54 -10.03 -10.83
C TYR A 207 -14.50 -11.15 -9.78
N LEU A 208 -15.61 -11.42 -9.08
CA LEU A 208 -15.69 -12.46 -8.05
C LEU A 208 -15.30 -13.85 -8.59
N THR A 209 -15.74 -14.19 -9.80
CA THR A 209 -15.45 -15.49 -10.44
C THR A 209 -14.09 -15.56 -11.13
N SER A 210 -13.36 -14.43 -11.19
CA SER A 210 -11.98 -14.36 -11.66
C SER A 210 -10.93 -14.60 -10.57
N LEU A 211 -11.33 -14.55 -9.29
CA LEU A 211 -10.46 -14.80 -8.14
C LEU A 211 -9.93 -16.25 -8.11
N SER A 212 -8.83 -16.49 -7.39
CA SER A 212 -8.23 -17.82 -7.28
C SER A 212 -9.20 -18.86 -6.69
N ALA A 213 -8.88 -20.13 -6.86
CA ALA A 213 -9.61 -21.27 -6.32
C ALA A 213 -9.76 -21.23 -4.79
N ASP A 214 -8.89 -20.48 -4.10
CA ASP A 214 -8.95 -20.18 -2.67
C ASP A 214 -10.23 -19.43 -2.23
N SER A 215 -10.86 -18.71 -3.14
CA SER A 215 -12.13 -18.00 -2.87
C SER A 215 -13.36 -18.92 -2.96
N LEU A 216 -13.24 -20.08 -3.61
CA LEU A 216 -14.37 -20.98 -3.90
C LEU A 216 -15.12 -21.45 -2.64
N PRO A 217 -14.47 -21.90 -1.55
CA PRO A 217 -15.19 -22.32 -0.35
C PRO A 217 -16.12 -21.22 0.19
N VAL A 218 -15.63 -19.97 0.19
CA VAL A 218 -16.39 -18.81 0.68
C VAL A 218 -17.56 -18.48 -0.27
N ILE A 219 -17.32 -18.52 -1.58
CA ILE A 219 -18.36 -18.29 -2.59
C ILE A 219 -19.48 -19.32 -2.42
N LEU A 220 -19.13 -20.61 -2.30
CA LEU A 220 -20.11 -21.69 -2.22
C LEU A 220 -20.89 -21.72 -0.90
N GLU A 221 -20.25 -21.33 0.20
CA GLU A 221 -20.92 -21.19 1.50
C GLU A 221 -22.00 -20.10 1.47
N GLN A 222 -21.72 -18.97 0.82
CA GLN A 222 -22.64 -17.81 0.79
C GLN A 222 -23.59 -17.80 -0.40
N LEU A 223 -23.32 -18.60 -1.44
CA LEU A 223 -24.13 -18.70 -2.66
C LEU A 223 -25.63 -18.88 -2.39
N PRO A 224 -26.08 -19.76 -1.47
CA PRO A 224 -27.51 -19.97 -1.24
C PRO A 224 -28.25 -18.74 -0.66
N ARG A 225 -27.51 -17.79 -0.08
CA ARG A 225 -28.05 -16.59 0.58
C ARG A 225 -28.21 -15.39 -0.38
N LEU A 226 -27.63 -15.48 -1.58
CA LEU A 226 -27.71 -14.42 -2.59
C LEU A 226 -29.07 -14.43 -3.33
N PRO A 227 -29.45 -13.32 -3.99
CA PRO A 227 -30.61 -13.30 -4.90
C PRO A 227 -30.49 -14.38 -6.00
N GLN A 228 -31.61 -14.98 -6.40
CA GLN A 228 -31.61 -16.09 -7.38
C GLN A 228 -30.93 -15.73 -8.70
N SER A 229 -31.11 -14.50 -9.18
CA SER A 229 -30.46 -13.99 -10.40
C SER A 229 -28.93 -14.03 -10.30
N GLU A 230 -28.35 -13.65 -9.16
CA GLU A 230 -26.90 -13.71 -8.95
C GLU A 230 -26.41 -15.15 -8.80
N GLN A 231 -27.19 -16.03 -8.15
CA GLN A 231 -26.83 -17.43 -8.00
C GLN A 231 -26.66 -18.15 -9.35
N GLU A 232 -27.57 -17.91 -10.29
CA GLU A 232 -27.51 -18.53 -11.62
C GLU A 232 -26.27 -18.07 -12.40
N ILE A 233 -26.01 -16.76 -12.42
CA ILE A 233 -24.85 -16.18 -13.11
C ILE A 233 -23.54 -16.71 -12.50
N ILE A 234 -23.43 -16.76 -11.17
CA ILE A 234 -22.23 -17.28 -10.50
C ILE A 234 -22.03 -18.76 -10.83
N ARG A 235 -23.09 -19.58 -10.79
CA ARG A 235 -22.99 -21.01 -11.14
C ARG A 235 -22.57 -21.22 -12.59
N GLU A 236 -23.13 -20.47 -13.52
CA GLU A 236 -22.78 -20.56 -14.94
C GLU A 236 -21.31 -20.21 -15.18
N ARG A 237 -20.86 -19.07 -14.64
CA ARG A 237 -19.45 -18.63 -14.73
C ARG A 237 -18.47 -19.62 -14.10
N LEU A 238 -18.82 -20.19 -12.94
CA LEU A 238 -18.00 -21.22 -12.31
C LEU A 238 -17.89 -22.49 -13.16
N ARG A 239 -18.95 -22.88 -13.88
CA ARG A 239 -18.90 -24.02 -14.82
C ARG A 239 -18.00 -23.74 -16.01
N GLU A 240 -18.11 -22.56 -16.63
CA GLU A 240 -17.24 -22.18 -17.73
C GLU A 240 -15.77 -22.18 -17.31
N HIS A 241 -15.48 -21.71 -16.10
CA HIS A 241 -14.15 -21.73 -15.54
C HIS A 241 -13.68 -23.18 -15.31
N ALA A 242 -14.53 -24.04 -14.74
CA ALA A 242 -14.27 -25.47 -14.56
C ALA A 242 -13.81 -26.17 -15.85
N VAL A 243 -14.58 -25.96 -16.92
CA VAL A 243 -14.35 -26.59 -18.23
C VAL A 243 -13.06 -26.08 -18.85
N ARG A 244 -12.74 -24.79 -18.70
CA ARG A 244 -11.48 -24.20 -19.17
C ARG A 244 -10.27 -24.75 -18.40
N THR A 245 -10.35 -24.82 -17.07
CA THR A 245 -9.24 -25.32 -16.24
C THR A 245 -9.03 -26.83 -16.40
N ALA A 246 -10.10 -27.60 -16.65
CA ALA A 246 -10.01 -29.04 -16.90
C ALA A 246 -9.25 -29.38 -18.20
N ARG A 247 -9.14 -28.44 -19.14
CA ARG A 247 -8.33 -28.56 -20.36
C ARG A 247 -6.87 -28.10 -20.20
N GLY A 248 -6.50 -27.61 -19.00
CA GLY A 248 -5.24 -26.89 -18.76
C GLY A 248 -4.08 -27.73 -18.22
N ASP A 249 -2.89 -27.36 -18.68
CA ASP A 249 -1.54 -27.91 -18.45
C ASP A 249 -1.20 -28.25 -16.98
N TRP A 250 -0.52 -29.40 -16.79
CA TRP A 250 -0.11 -29.95 -15.49
C TRP A 250 0.84 -29.03 -14.71
N ARG A 251 1.47 -28.08 -15.41
CA ARG A 251 2.43 -27.10 -14.86
C ARG A 251 1.82 -26.04 -13.95
N ASN A 252 0.49 -25.86 -13.98
CA ASN A 252 -0.23 -24.88 -13.15
C ASN A 252 -0.98 -25.52 -11.98
N TRP A 253 -0.54 -26.70 -11.53
CA TRP A 253 -1.12 -27.40 -10.40
C TRP A 253 -0.81 -26.66 -9.08
N ASN A 254 -1.85 -26.28 -8.35
CA ASN A 254 -1.72 -25.82 -6.96
C ASN A 254 -2.75 -26.56 -6.07
N TRP A 255 -2.51 -26.57 -4.77
CA TRP A 255 -3.35 -27.28 -3.80
C TRP A 255 -4.78 -26.69 -3.73
N SER A 256 -4.91 -25.37 -3.87
CA SER A 256 -6.21 -24.69 -3.81
C SER A 256 -7.12 -25.00 -5.00
N ARG A 257 -6.56 -25.23 -6.19
CA ARG A 257 -7.25 -25.71 -7.40
C ARG A 257 -7.67 -27.16 -7.27
N ALA A 258 -6.87 -28.01 -6.63
CA ALA A 258 -7.26 -29.39 -6.38
C ALA A 258 -8.48 -29.45 -5.44
N ALA A 259 -8.47 -28.68 -4.35
CA ALA A 259 -9.60 -28.53 -3.45
C ALA A 259 -10.83 -27.89 -4.13
N GLY A 260 -10.61 -26.82 -4.90
CA GLY A 260 -11.64 -26.14 -5.69
C GLY A 260 -12.30 -27.05 -6.72
N LYS A 261 -11.52 -27.90 -7.40
CA LYS A 261 -12.04 -28.89 -8.35
C LYS A 261 -12.99 -29.87 -7.66
N GLN A 262 -12.63 -30.42 -6.49
CA GLN A 262 -13.50 -31.33 -5.75
C GLN A 262 -14.83 -30.69 -5.35
N LEU A 263 -14.82 -29.43 -4.91
CA LEU A 263 -16.03 -28.67 -4.57
C LEU A 263 -16.92 -28.42 -5.79
N LEU A 264 -16.30 -28.10 -6.93
CA LEU A 264 -16.99 -27.85 -8.19
C LEU A 264 -17.63 -29.12 -8.78
N THR A 265 -16.96 -30.27 -8.67
CA THR A 265 -17.55 -31.56 -9.05
C THR A 265 -18.78 -31.89 -8.21
N ARG A 266 -18.73 -31.64 -6.89
CA ARG A 266 -19.89 -31.84 -6.00
C ARG A 266 -21.09 -30.98 -6.39
N LEU A 267 -20.88 -29.74 -6.84
CA LEU A 267 -21.96 -28.87 -7.34
C LEU A 267 -22.58 -29.36 -8.65
N LEU A 268 -21.75 -29.93 -9.54
CA LEU A 268 -22.21 -30.51 -10.80
C LEU A 268 -23.03 -31.78 -10.53
N ASP A 269 -22.59 -32.63 -9.61
CA ASP A 269 -23.27 -33.87 -9.22
C ASP A 269 -24.55 -33.64 -8.40
N ALA A 270 -24.64 -32.53 -7.65
CA ALA A 270 -25.86 -32.19 -6.91
C ALA A 270 -27.05 -31.84 -7.83
N ARG A 271 -26.78 -31.42 -9.08
CA ARG A 271 -27.82 -31.11 -10.07
C ARG A 271 -28.27 -32.33 -10.88
N THR A 272 -27.49 -33.41 -10.95
CA THR A 272 -27.91 -34.63 -11.65
C THR A 272 -28.87 -35.50 -10.82
N ARG A 273 -29.08 -35.17 -9.55
CA ARG A 273 -30.00 -35.87 -8.63
C ARG A 273 -31.35 -35.18 -8.42
N HIS A 274 -31.59 -34.02 -9.05
CA HIS A 274 -32.87 -33.30 -9.05
C HIS A 274 -33.34 -33.09 -10.48
#